data_AF-A0A644UF49-F1
#
_entry.id   AF-A0A644UF49-F1
#
_cell.length_a   1.000
_cell.length_b   1.000
_cell.length_c   1.000
_cell.angle_alpha   90.00
_cell.angle_beta   90.00
_cell.angle_gamma   90.00
#
_symmetry.space_group_name_H-M   'P 1'
#
loop_
_entity.id
_entity.type
_entity.pdbx_description
1 polymer ?
#
loop_
_entity_poly.entity_id
_entity_poly.type
_entity_poly.pdbx_seq_one_letter_code
_entity_poly.pdbx_strand_id
1 'polypeptide(L)'
;MNSNKDTKEPNPTRLKRIILSKLSRQAEDLREKLVKEATEAGQTSKALYWAGRTINFMLLHHIYDTEGAKEFKTFMQWKEEGATVKKGAKAFIIWGQPLGTREQDQEKGISPEDFESLFFPLCYLFSDKQVRKASENAKERENEPERTPEPEPAHAETITDDIF
;
A
#
# COMPACT_ATOMS: atom_id res chain seq x y z
N MET A 1 36.27 -27.92 -7.77
CA MET A 1 34.78 -27.89 -7.78
C MET A 1 34.36 -26.68 -6.97
N ASN A 2 34.24 -25.50 -7.59
CA ASN A 2 33.84 -24.28 -6.87
C ASN A 2 32.33 -24.14 -6.91
N SER A 3 31.68 -24.70 -5.90
CA SER A 3 30.26 -24.49 -5.62
C SER A 3 30.08 -23.24 -4.78
N ASN A 4 30.19 -22.06 -5.40
CA ASN A 4 29.69 -20.83 -4.82
C ASN A 4 28.44 -20.40 -5.60
N LYS A 5 27.33 -21.12 -5.39
CA LYS A 5 26.02 -20.62 -5.79
C LYS A 5 25.59 -19.65 -4.69
N ASP A 6 25.84 -18.36 -4.91
CA ASP A 6 25.25 -17.28 -4.15
C ASP A 6 23.74 -17.50 -4.04
N THR A 7 23.29 -18.01 -2.89
CA THR A 7 21.88 -18.01 -2.51
C THR A 7 21.52 -16.59 -2.10
N LYS A 8 21.49 -15.67 -3.09
CA LYS A 8 20.98 -14.32 -2.87
C LYS A 8 19.50 -14.43 -2.48
N GLU A 9 19.15 -13.83 -1.35
CA GLU A 9 17.77 -13.72 -0.91
C GLU A 9 16.90 -13.20 -2.07
N PRO A 10 15.69 -13.78 -2.25
CA PRO A 10 14.84 -13.40 -3.36
C PRO A 10 14.48 -11.92 -3.28
N ASN A 11 14.67 -11.20 -4.40
CA ASN A 11 14.38 -9.77 -4.50
C ASN A 11 12.99 -9.45 -3.90
N PRO A 12 12.88 -8.55 -2.90
CA PRO A 12 11.63 -8.29 -2.19
C PRO A 12 10.53 -7.75 -3.11
N THR A 13 10.89 -7.02 -4.17
CA THR A 13 9.95 -6.55 -5.19
C THR A 13 9.37 -7.72 -5.99
N ARG A 14 10.20 -8.72 -6.31
CA ARG A 14 9.74 -9.95 -6.99
C ARG A 14 8.76 -10.73 -6.12
N LEU A 15 9.04 -10.85 -4.82
CA LEU A 15 8.13 -11.50 -3.86
C LEU A 15 6.78 -10.78 -3.78
N LYS A 16 6.77 -9.44 -3.65
CA LYS A 16 5.54 -8.64 -3.64
C LYS A 16 4.71 -8.86 -4.91
N ARG A 17 5.35 -8.94 -6.07
CA ARG A 17 4.67 -9.24 -7.34
C ARG A 17 4.06 -10.63 -7.35
N ILE A 18 4.80 -11.65 -6.91
CA ILE A 18 4.28 -13.03 -6.82
C ILE A 18 3.04 -13.07 -5.89
N ILE A 19 3.10 -12.38 -4.75
CA ILE A 19 1.97 -12.29 -3.82
C ILE A 19 0.80 -11.57 -4.51
N LEU A 20 1.04 -10.41 -5.11
CA LEU A 20 -0.01 -9.65 -5.79
C LEU A 20 -0.64 -10.44 -6.93
N SER A 21 0.13 -11.18 -7.72
CA SER A 21 -0.38 -12.06 -8.77
C SER A 21 -1.31 -13.15 -8.21
N LYS A 22 -0.98 -13.74 -7.05
CA LYS A 22 -1.87 -14.71 -6.38
C LYS A 22 -3.17 -14.06 -5.92
N LEU A 23 -3.09 -12.88 -5.30
CA LEU A 23 -4.27 -12.13 -4.88
C LEU A 23 -5.13 -11.67 -6.08
N SER A 24 -4.50 -11.30 -7.19
CA SER A 24 -5.19 -10.96 -8.43
C SER A 24 -5.99 -12.14 -8.97
N ARG A 25 -5.43 -13.35 -8.94
CA ARG A 25 -6.16 -14.55 -9.33
C ARG A 25 -7.37 -14.82 -8.43
N GLN A 26 -7.20 -14.66 -7.11
CA GLN A 26 -8.33 -14.78 -6.16
C GLN A 26 -9.42 -13.73 -6.43
N ALA A 27 -9.02 -12.50 -6.79
CA ALA A 27 -9.92 -11.42 -7.16
C ALA A 27 -10.68 -11.72 -8.48
N GLU A 28 -9.99 -12.30 -9.47
CA GLU A 28 -10.59 -12.78 -10.72
C GLU A 28 -11.62 -13.88 -10.47
N ASP A 29 -11.23 -14.94 -9.75
CA ASP A 29 -12.09 -16.06 -9.40
C ASP A 29 -13.36 -15.59 -8.67
N LEU A 30 -13.21 -14.66 -7.71
CA LEU A 30 -14.35 -14.08 -7.00
C LEU A 30 -15.25 -13.25 -7.92
N ARG A 31 -14.68 -12.42 -8.79
CA ARG A 31 -15.46 -11.62 -9.74
C ARG A 31 -16.25 -12.52 -10.69
N GLU A 32 -15.62 -13.57 -11.23
CA GLU A 32 -16.28 -14.54 -12.10
C GLU A 32 -17.42 -15.27 -11.39
N LYS A 33 -17.19 -15.70 -10.14
CA LYS A 33 -18.23 -16.31 -9.30
C LYS A 33 -19.43 -15.36 -9.12
N LEU A 34 -19.19 -14.10 -8.78
CA LEU A 34 -20.25 -13.12 -8.56
C LEU A 34 -21.04 -12.79 -9.84
N VAL A 35 -20.35 -12.72 -10.99
CA VAL A 35 -21.00 -12.56 -12.30
C VAL A 35 -21.87 -13.77 -12.62
N LYS A 36 -21.34 -14.98 -12.43
CA LYS A 36 -22.06 -16.23 -12.68
C LYS A 36 -23.31 -16.34 -11.81
N GLU A 37 -23.18 -16.16 -10.49
CA GLU A 37 -24.31 -16.21 -9.55
C GLU A 37 -25.39 -15.18 -9.90
N ALA A 38 -25.00 -13.96 -10.26
CA ALA A 38 -25.96 -12.92 -10.67
C ALA A 38 -26.66 -13.27 -12.00
N THR A 39 -25.94 -13.90 -12.93
CA THR A 39 -26.49 -14.32 -14.23
C THR A 39 -27.48 -15.46 -14.07
N GLU A 40 -27.13 -16.48 -13.28
CA GLU A 40 -28.00 -17.61 -12.95
C GLU A 40 -29.25 -17.18 -12.19
N ALA A 41 -29.15 -16.12 -11.36
CA ALA A 41 -30.29 -15.51 -10.69
C ALA A 41 -31.14 -14.58 -11.59
N GLY A 42 -30.80 -14.43 -12.88
CA GLY A 42 -31.50 -13.53 -13.81
C GLY A 42 -31.30 -12.04 -13.53
N GLN A 43 -30.29 -11.67 -12.73
CA GLN A 43 -30.02 -10.30 -12.29
C GLN A 43 -29.02 -9.60 -13.24
N THR A 44 -29.44 -9.30 -14.46
CA THR A 44 -28.57 -8.75 -15.53
C THR A 44 -27.80 -7.50 -15.10
N SER A 45 -28.44 -6.54 -14.44
CA SER A 45 -27.76 -5.31 -13.98
C SER A 45 -26.66 -5.60 -12.95
N LYS A 46 -26.86 -6.61 -12.10
CA LYS A 46 -25.88 -7.02 -11.09
C LYS A 46 -24.72 -7.79 -11.73
N ALA A 47 -25.01 -8.66 -12.70
CA ALA A 47 -23.97 -9.33 -13.47
C ALA A 47 -23.08 -8.31 -14.21
N LEU A 48 -23.69 -7.32 -14.86
CA LEU A 48 -22.96 -6.23 -15.53
C LEU A 48 -22.14 -5.39 -14.54
N TYR A 49 -22.70 -5.08 -13.36
CA TYR A 49 -21.99 -4.38 -12.29
C TYR A 49 -20.69 -5.10 -11.92
N TRP A 50 -20.75 -6.42 -11.67
CA TRP A 50 -19.56 -7.20 -11.28
C TRP A 50 -18.58 -7.37 -12.44
N ALA A 51 -19.08 -7.61 -13.65
CA ALA A 51 -18.24 -7.74 -14.84
C ALA A 51 -17.43 -6.47 -15.12
N GLY A 52 -18.00 -5.30 -14.83
CA GLY A 52 -17.33 -4.01 -14.95
C GLY A 52 -16.35 -3.66 -13.83
N ARG A 53 -16.12 -4.53 -12.84
CA ARG A 53 -15.13 -4.29 -11.77
C ARG A 53 -13.73 -4.70 -12.20
N THR A 54 -12.77 -3.83 -11.88
CA THR A 54 -11.35 -4.06 -12.12
C THR A 54 -10.77 -4.96 -11.03
N ILE A 55 -9.62 -5.57 -11.30
CA ILE A 55 -8.92 -6.38 -10.30
C ILE A 55 -8.52 -5.54 -9.09
N ASN A 56 -8.08 -4.29 -9.30
CA ASN A 56 -7.76 -3.37 -8.21
C ASN A 56 -8.99 -3.07 -7.32
N PHE A 57 -10.18 -2.91 -7.92
CA PHE A 57 -11.41 -2.76 -7.14
C PHE A 57 -11.67 -4.00 -6.29
N MET A 58 -11.60 -5.18 -6.89
CA MET A 58 -11.84 -6.44 -6.17
C MET A 58 -10.82 -6.64 -5.05
N LEU A 59 -9.56 -6.30 -5.27
CA LEU A 59 -8.51 -6.36 -4.25
C LEU A 59 -8.85 -5.48 -3.03
N LEU A 60 -9.18 -4.21 -3.24
CA LEU A 60 -9.41 -3.25 -2.16
C LEU A 60 -10.73 -3.48 -1.41
N HIS A 61 -11.77 -3.95 -2.10
CA HIS A 61 -13.10 -4.07 -1.49
C HIS A 61 -13.47 -5.47 -1.01
N HIS A 62 -12.76 -6.51 -1.47
CA HIS A 62 -13.15 -7.90 -1.19
C HIS A 62 -12.01 -8.83 -0.78
N ILE A 63 -10.75 -8.51 -1.08
CA ILE A 63 -9.61 -9.39 -0.75
C ILE A 63 -8.81 -8.86 0.44
N TYR A 64 -8.50 -7.57 0.44
CA TYR A 64 -7.84 -6.95 1.57
C TYR A 64 -8.79 -6.74 2.74
N ASP A 65 -8.28 -6.94 3.95
CA ASP A 65 -8.93 -6.41 5.15
C ASP A 65 -8.61 -4.92 5.23
N THR A 66 -9.64 -4.11 5.02
CA THR A 66 -9.51 -2.66 4.96
C THR A 66 -10.24 -1.96 6.11
N GLU A 67 -10.78 -2.71 7.06
CA GLU A 67 -11.55 -2.19 8.20
C GLU A 67 -12.69 -1.23 7.77
N GLY A 68 -13.29 -1.50 6.59
CA GLY A 68 -14.35 -0.68 6.03
C GLY A 68 -13.89 0.69 5.50
N ALA A 69 -12.63 0.81 5.09
CA ALA A 69 -12.10 1.99 4.42
C ALA A 69 -12.90 2.37 3.16
N LYS A 70 -12.94 3.68 2.88
CA LYS A 70 -13.71 4.26 1.76
C LYS A 70 -12.82 4.87 0.70
N GLU A 71 -11.68 5.43 1.10
CA GLU A 71 -10.77 6.12 0.19
C GLU A 71 -9.39 5.49 0.27
N PHE A 72 -8.75 5.33 -0.88
CA PHE A 72 -7.39 4.83 -0.99
C PHE A 72 -6.60 5.76 -1.90
N LYS A 73 -5.53 6.33 -1.35
CA LYS A 73 -4.66 7.27 -2.08
C LYS A 73 -3.21 6.94 -1.83
N THR A 74 -2.34 7.38 -2.74
CA THR A 74 -0.90 7.29 -2.52
C THR A 74 -0.48 8.19 -1.36
N PHE A 75 0.71 7.95 -0.81
CA PHE A 75 1.27 8.84 0.23
C PHE A 75 1.32 10.31 -0.20
N MET A 76 1.72 10.58 -1.46
CA MET A 76 1.83 11.95 -1.97
C MET A 76 0.46 12.63 -2.08
N GLN A 77 -0.54 11.93 -2.59
CA GLN A 77 -1.91 12.45 -2.66
C GLN A 77 -2.48 12.78 -1.28
N TRP A 78 -2.24 11.92 -0.27
CA TRP A 78 -2.64 12.25 1.10
C TRP A 78 -1.91 13.48 1.65
N LYS A 79 -0.63 13.63 1.35
CA LYS A 79 0.17 14.78 1.75
C LYS A 79 -0.33 16.07 1.11
N GLU A 80 -0.71 16.04 -0.17
CA GLU A 80 -1.30 17.15 -0.91
C GLU A 80 -2.64 17.59 -0.28
N GLU A 81 -3.40 16.64 0.25
CA GLU A 81 -4.65 16.92 0.99
C GLU A 81 -4.43 17.36 2.45
N GLY A 82 -3.19 17.58 2.88
CA GLY A 82 -2.87 17.98 4.25
C GLY A 82 -3.06 16.86 5.29
N ALA A 83 -3.11 15.60 4.85
CA ALA A 83 -3.15 14.44 5.71
C ALA A 83 -1.75 13.80 5.84
N THR A 84 -1.53 13.05 6.92
CA THR A 84 -0.28 12.32 7.15
C THR A 84 -0.58 10.87 7.49
N VAL A 85 0.09 9.93 6.80
CA VAL A 85 -0.02 8.50 7.11
C VAL A 85 0.55 8.21 8.51
N LYS A 86 -0.20 7.47 9.32
CA LYS A 86 0.19 7.05 10.67
C LYS A 86 1.49 6.23 10.63
N LYS A 87 2.38 6.48 11.58
CA LYS A 87 3.65 5.74 11.69
C LYS A 87 3.38 4.24 11.81
N GLY A 88 4.09 3.43 11.02
CA GLY A 88 3.94 1.97 11.02
C GLY A 88 2.80 1.42 10.17
N ALA A 89 1.95 2.28 9.56
CA ALA A 89 0.91 1.83 8.65
C ALA A 89 1.52 1.13 7.42
N LYS A 90 0.91 0.01 7.01
CA LYS A 90 1.33 -0.77 5.84
C LYS A 90 0.43 -0.44 4.66
N ALA A 91 1.05 -0.14 3.51
CA ALA A 91 0.32 0.14 2.29
C ALA A 91 -0.35 -1.12 1.72
N PHE A 92 -1.51 -0.91 1.09
CA PHE A 92 -2.12 -1.86 0.17
C PHE A 92 -1.40 -1.78 -1.16
N ILE A 93 -0.93 -2.93 -1.66
CA ILE A 93 -0.19 -3.01 -2.92
C ILE A 93 -1.16 -3.37 -4.03
N ILE A 94 -1.22 -2.58 -5.09
CA ILE A 94 -2.05 -2.85 -6.26
C ILE A 94 -1.21 -2.73 -7.54
N TRP A 95 -1.77 -3.14 -8.67
CA TRP A 95 -1.16 -2.87 -9.97
C TRP A 95 -1.35 -1.39 -10.32
N GLY A 96 -0.24 -0.69 -10.54
CA GLY A 96 -0.24 0.68 -11.05
C GLY A 96 -0.48 0.71 -12.56
N GLN A 97 -0.75 1.90 -13.08
CA GLN A 97 -0.88 2.14 -14.50
C GLN A 97 0.42 1.76 -15.24
N PRO A 98 0.34 0.98 -16.34
CA PRO A 98 1.51 0.52 -17.07
C PRO A 98 2.29 1.69 -17.65
N LEU A 99 3.61 1.50 -17.78
CA LEU A 99 4.51 2.49 -18.37
C LEU A 99 4.15 2.74 -19.84
N GLY A 100 4.36 3.96 -20.33
CA GLY A 100 4.04 4.36 -21.70
C GLY A 100 2.57 4.73 -21.94
N THR A 101 1.68 4.42 -20.99
CA THR A 101 0.28 4.86 -21.04
C THR A 101 0.02 6.12 -20.22
N ARG A 102 1.04 6.63 -19.50
CA ARG A 102 0.94 7.86 -18.72
C ARG A 102 1.28 9.04 -19.62
N GLU A 103 0.57 10.15 -19.46
CA GLU A 103 0.83 11.39 -20.23
C GLU A 103 2.31 11.81 -20.13
N GLN A 104 2.88 11.74 -18.92
CA GLN A 104 4.28 12.05 -18.65
C GLN A 104 5.29 11.08 -19.31
N ASP A 105 4.88 9.84 -19.59
CA ASP A 105 5.72 8.86 -20.29
C ASP A 105 5.70 9.16 -21.80
N GLN A 106 4.54 9.55 -22.34
CA GLN A 106 4.39 9.97 -23.74
C GLN A 106 5.18 11.25 -24.03
N GLU A 107 5.17 12.23 -23.11
CA GLU A 107 6.00 13.45 -23.20
C GLU A 107 7.50 13.13 -23.24
N LYS A 108 7.92 12.00 -22.67
CA LYS A 108 9.30 11.51 -22.67
C LYS A 108 9.62 10.57 -23.84
N GLY A 109 8.68 10.40 -24.77
CA GLY A 109 8.82 9.54 -25.95
C GLY A 109 8.82 8.05 -25.62
N ILE A 110 8.29 7.65 -24.46
CA ILE A 110 8.17 6.25 -24.06
C ILE A 110 6.78 5.77 -24.51
N SER A 111 6.72 4.86 -25.49
CA SER A 111 5.45 4.36 -26.02
C SER A 111 5.05 3.00 -25.41
N PRO A 112 3.77 2.60 -25.46
CA PRO A 112 3.36 1.24 -25.12
C PRO A 112 3.94 0.19 -26.08
N GLU A 113 4.24 0.57 -27.33
CA GLU A 113 4.83 -0.34 -28.33
C GLU A 113 6.28 -0.71 -27.99
N ASP A 114 6.99 0.14 -27.22
CA ASP A 114 8.34 -0.13 -26.73
C ASP A 114 8.38 -1.24 -25.67
N PHE A 115 7.22 -1.66 -25.14
CA PHE A 115 7.09 -2.72 -24.16
C PHE A 115 6.33 -3.94 -24.76
N GLU A 116 7.07 -4.95 -25.21
CA GLU A 116 6.54 -6.25 -25.70
C GLU A 116 5.53 -6.92 -24.74
N SER A 117 5.58 -6.56 -23.45
CA SER A 117 4.53 -6.84 -22.48
C SER A 117 4.29 -5.60 -21.62
N LEU A 118 3.03 -5.15 -21.51
CA LEU A 118 2.67 -4.03 -20.64
C LEU A 118 3.13 -4.34 -19.21
N PHE A 119 4.21 -3.69 -18.78
CA PHE A 119 4.73 -3.84 -17.43
C PHE A 119 3.87 -3.02 -16.48
N PHE A 120 3.10 -3.70 -15.64
CA PHE A 120 2.35 -3.05 -14.57
C PHE A 120 3.26 -2.87 -13.35
N PRO A 121 3.59 -1.62 -12.95
CA PRO A 121 4.38 -1.37 -11.75
C PRO A 121 3.55 -1.66 -10.49
N LEU A 122 4.23 -1.80 -9.35
CA LEU A 122 3.54 -1.84 -8.06
C LEU A 122 3.17 -0.41 -7.64
N CYS A 123 1.93 -0.22 -7.18
CA CYS A 123 1.47 1.03 -6.57
C CYS A 123 1.11 0.78 -5.10
N TYR A 124 1.42 1.74 -4.25
CA TYR A 124 1.25 1.67 -2.80
C TYR A 124 0.19 2.69 -2.39
N LEU A 125 -0.95 2.19 -1.91
CA LEU A 125 -2.06 3.01 -1.42
C LEU A 125 -2.21 2.88 0.09
N PHE A 126 -2.69 3.95 0.71
CA PHE A 126 -3.08 4.00 2.11
C PHE A 126 -4.54 4.38 2.20
N SER A 127 -5.26 3.81 3.15
CA SER A 127 -6.67 4.10 3.36
C SER A 127 -6.91 5.36 4.19
N ASP A 128 -8.13 5.90 4.15
CA ASP A 128 -8.59 6.97 5.05
C ASP A 128 -8.45 6.60 6.54
N LYS A 129 -8.47 5.31 6.88
CA LYS A 129 -8.25 4.80 8.25
C LYS A 129 -6.79 4.89 8.70
N GLN A 130 -5.86 4.93 7.75
CA GLN A 130 -4.41 4.91 8.00
C GLN A 130 -3.79 6.31 8.07
N VAL A 131 -4.57 7.38 7.90
CA VAL A 131 -4.09 8.77 7.94
C VAL A 131 -4.63 9.53 9.15
N ARG A 132 -3.97 10.63 9.49
CA ARG A 132 -4.46 11.69 10.37
C ARG A 132 -4.60 12.97 9.57
N LYS A 133 -5.74 13.65 9.68
CA LYS A 133 -5.95 14.96 9.02
C LYS A 133 -5.44 16.09 9.93
N ALA A 134 -5.03 17.21 9.34
CA ALA A 134 -4.52 18.36 10.08
C ALA A 134 -5.48 18.86 11.19
N SER A 135 -6.80 18.77 10.98
CA SER A 135 -7.83 19.15 11.96
C SER A 135 -7.91 18.21 13.17
N GLU A 136 -7.50 16.95 13.03
CA GLU A 136 -7.43 15.96 14.11
C GLU A 136 -6.13 16.09 14.89
N ASN A 137 -5.04 16.46 14.21
CA ASN A 137 -3.73 16.71 14.83
C ASN A 137 -3.75 17.85 15.85
N ALA A 138 -4.62 18.87 15.67
CA ALA A 138 -4.78 19.94 16.64
C ALA A 138 -5.47 19.46 17.93
N LYS A 139 -6.48 18.59 17.80
CA LYS A 139 -7.25 18.06 18.93
C LYS A 139 -6.48 17.03 19.76
N GLU A 140 -5.59 16.24 19.15
CA GLU A 140 -4.73 15.31 19.89
C GLU A 140 -3.67 16.04 20.74
N ARG A 141 -3.12 17.17 20.24
CA ARG A 141 -2.16 18.00 21.00
C ARG A 141 -2.78 18.70 22.20
N GLU A 142 -4.08 19.02 22.14
CA GLU A 142 -4.83 19.60 23.26
C GLU A 142 -5.23 18.55 24.32
N ASN A 143 -5.24 17.26 23.96
CA ASN A 143 -5.62 16.15 24.85
C ASN A 143 -4.42 15.30 25.32
N GLU A 144 -3.18 15.65 24.95
CA GLU A 144 -2.00 15.02 25.54
C GLU A 144 -1.85 15.52 26.99
N PRO A 145 -1.92 14.64 28.02
CA PRO A 145 -1.61 15.06 29.38
C PRO A 145 -0.17 15.55 29.41
N GLU A 146 0.02 16.74 29.97
CA GLU A 146 1.32 17.41 30.12
C GLU A 146 2.35 16.39 30.64
N ARG A 147 3.27 15.98 29.76
CA ARG A 147 4.32 15.04 30.14
C ARG A 147 5.26 15.81 31.06
N THR A 148 5.08 15.64 32.37
CA THR A 148 6.05 16.10 33.37
C THR A 148 7.44 15.63 32.93
N PRO A 149 8.44 16.52 32.81
CA PRO A 149 9.78 16.11 32.44
C PRO A 149 10.27 15.10 33.48
N GLU A 150 10.61 13.90 33.02
CA GLU A 150 11.33 12.93 33.85
C GLU A 150 12.65 13.58 34.30
N PRO A 151 13.03 13.48 35.58
CA PRO A 151 14.29 14.03 36.05
C PRO A 151 15.45 13.34 35.31
N GLU A 152 16.36 14.14 34.76
CA GLU A 152 17.52 13.63 34.04
C GLU A 152 18.31 12.64 34.89
N PRO A 153 18.78 11.51 34.32
CA PRO A 153 19.61 10.58 35.07
C PRO A 153 20.90 11.29 35.49
N ALA A 154 21.14 11.32 36.80
CA ALA A 154 22.34 11.86 37.40
C ALA A 154 23.58 11.33 36.66
N HIS A 155 24.39 12.27 36.17
CA HIS A 155 25.73 12.00 35.67
C HIS A 155 26.44 11.06 36.66
N ALA A 156 26.77 9.86 36.22
CA ALA A 156 27.66 8.98 36.96
C ALA A 156 29.00 9.72 37.07
N GLU A 157 29.30 10.22 38.27
CA GLU A 157 30.62 10.71 38.62
C GLU A 157 31.59 9.54 38.42
N THR A 158 32.45 9.67 37.42
CA THR A 158 33.67 8.89 37.28
C THR A 158 34.51 9.10 38.54
N ILE A 159 34.54 8.09 39.41
CA ILE A 159 35.54 8.00 40.47
C ILE A 159 36.89 7.77 39.80
N THR A 160 37.64 8.85 39.61
CA THR A 160 39.10 8.79 39.57
C THR A 160 39.57 8.92 41.00
N ASP A 161 40.18 7.89 41.56
CA ASP A 161 41.16 8.07 42.62
C ASP A 161 42.26 7.01 42.48
N ASP A 162 43.40 7.51 42.01
CA ASP A 162 44.73 6.97 42.26
C ASP A 162 45.04 6.95 43.78
N ILE A 163 46.13 6.27 44.13
CA ILE A 163 46.94 6.35 45.36
C ILE A 163 46.62 5.32 46.48
N PHE A 164 47.19 4.11 46.37
CA PHE A 164 48.45 3.65 47.04
C PHE A 164 48.78 2.20 46.68
#